data_AF-A0A845DA25-F1
#
_entry.id   AF-A0A845DA25-F1
#
_cell.length_a   1.000
_cell.length_b   1.000
_cell.length_c   1.000
_cell.angle_alpha   90.00
_cell.angle_beta   90.00
_cell.angle_gamma   90.00
#
_symmetry.space_group_name_H-M   'P 1'
#
loop_
_entity.id
_entity.type
_entity.pdbx_description
1 polymer ?
#
loop_
_entity_poly.entity_id
_entity_poly.type
_entity_poly.pdbx_seq_one_letter_code
_entity_poly.pdbx_strand_id
1 'polypeptide(L)'
;MNYAYTLISIKKCQIFLFLQIFFLSFTTSAGQWPERKNFICGYKAVVEYMNSLILRDRDITLHQIEQLQKREITEEEVIELIITLMRYRLLPINETQGKCRFFSYLCVQDESTDTTDTLLYHLAVQRLQNHPHGLETCHIYSRGREKVFPLFSPDCKMAIVKRIGAIPAPLATAQAGLESAWGTSRFSVQGHNFFGMQTTFSSSRKTHNHPKCIPAKRNPRRCVYKFTSIETSVFIYTLLLNTYSSYISLREQRYQANLEEAPPCEASLEMAKGLNKYAEDPDYVKKVQGTIKKVCQIINDC
;
A
#
# COMPACT_ATOMS: atom_id res chain seq x y z
N MET A 1 10.38 22.03 13.19
CA MET A 1 9.00 21.62 12.84
C MET A 1 8.67 21.64 11.34
N ASN A 2 9.13 22.60 10.51
CA ASN A 2 8.84 22.56 9.05
C ASN A 2 9.89 21.85 8.18
N TYR A 3 11.16 21.73 8.59
CA TYR A 3 12.23 21.34 7.66
C TYR A 3 12.23 19.86 7.21
N ALA A 4 11.91 18.90 8.09
CA ALA A 4 11.88 17.48 7.74
C ALA A 4 10.71 17.12 6.80
N TYR A 5 9.51 17.64 7.08
CA TYR A 5 8.35 17.54 6.19
C TYR A 5 8.59 18.26 4.86
N THR A 6 9.28 19.41 4.87
CA THR A 6 9.58 20.17 3.65
C THR A 6 10.63 19.46 2.78
N LEU A 7 11.64 18.81 3.35
CA LEU A 7 12.63 18.03 2.57
C LEU A 7 12.04 16.75 1.96
N ILE A 8 11.15 16.06 2.68
CA ILE A 8 10.37 14.93 2.15
C ILE A 8 9.42 15.40 1.05
N SER A 9 8.79 16.58 1.21
CA SER A 9 7.90 17.19 0.23
C SER A 9 8.64 17.67 -1.03
N ILE A 10 9.83 18.28 -0.90
CA ILE A 10 10.63 18.79 -2.02
C ILE A 10 11.21 17.64 -2.86
N LYS A 11 11.71 16.56 -2.24
CA LYS A 11 12.16 15.36 -2.96
C LYS A 11 10.99 14.61 -3.62
N LYS A 12 9.81 14.59 -2.99
CA LYS A 12 8.58 14.12 -3.64
C LYS A 12 8.25 14.98 -4.87
N CYS A 13 8.38 16.30 -4.79
CA CYS A 13 7.99 17.24 -5.85
C CYS A 13 8.85 17.13 -7.14
N GLN A 14 10.17 17.02 -7.04
CA GLN A 14 11.04 16.88 -8.23
C GLN A 14 10.89 15.52 -8.94
N ILE A 15 10.62 14.46 -8.18
CA ILE A 15 10.45 13.10 -8.72
C ILE A 15 9.02 12.90 -9.28
N PHE A 16 8.02 13.52 -8.66
CA PHE A 16 6.64 13.56 -9.17
C PHE A 16 6.59 14.18 -10.57
N LEU A 17 7.40 15.23 -10.82
CA LEU A 17 7.53 15.84 -12.13
C LEU A 17 8.17 14.90 -13.15
N PHE A 18 9.19 14.13 -12.76
CA PHE A 18 9.89 13.21 -13.65
C PHE A 18 9.02 12.01 -14.05
N LEU A 19 8.26 11.44 -13.12
CA LEU A 19 7.31 10.35 -13.41
C LEU A 19 6.10 10.84 -14.20
N GLN A 20 5.60 12.07 -13.94
CA GLN A 20 4.54 12.67 -14.78
C GLN A 20 5.00 12.87 -16.22
N ILE A 21 6.22 13.38 -16.45
CA ILE A 21 6.79 13.56 -17.79
C ILE A 21 7.00 12.21 -18.48
N PHE A 22 7.52 11.21 -17.77
CA PHE A 22 7.66 9.83 -18.27
C PHE A 22 6.29 9.21 -18.61
N PHE A 23 5.24 9.47 -17.83
CA PHE A 23 3.90 8.99 -18.12
C PHE A 23 3.27 9.64 -19.35
N LEU A 24 3.49 10.94 -19.55
CA LEU A 24 3.02 11.66 -20.73
C LEU A 24 3.66 11.12 -22.02
N SER A 25 4.85 10.50 -21.95
CA SER A 25 5.45 9.83 -23.12
C SER A 25 4.91 8.44 -23.42
N PHE A 26 4.18 7.81 -22.48
CA PHE A 26 3.58 6.47 -22.68
C PHE A 26 2.05 6.46 -22.78
N THR A 27 1.42 7.61 -22.55
CA THR A 27 -0.04 7.75 -22.57
C THR A 27 -0.48 8.74 -23.63
N THR A 28 -1.66 8.53 -24.22
CA THR A 28 -2.27 9.51 -25.11
C THR A 28 -2.71 10.75 -24.32
N SER A 29 -3.06 11.84 -24.99
CA SER A 29 -3.66 13.03 -24.33
C SER A 29 -4.93 12.72 -23.53
N ALA A 30 -5.56 11.55 -23.75
CA ALA A 30 -6.70 11.05 -23.00
C ALA A 30 -6.32 10.11 -21.83
N GLY A 31 -5.03 9.96 -21.50
CA GLY A 31 -4.54 9.08 -20.43
C GLY A 31 -4.64 7.58 -20.74
N GLN A 32 -4.78 7.22 -22.02
CA GLN A 32 -4.84 5.82 -22.45
C GLN A 32 -3.45 5.29 -22.77
N TRP A 33 -3.25 4.00 -22.53
CA TRP A 33 -2.02 3.29 -22.90
C TRP A 33 -2.25 2.61 -24.25
N PRO A 34 -1.72 3.17 -25.35
CA PRO A 34 -2.05 2.70 -26.70
C PRO A 34 -1.51 1.30 -26.97
N GLU A 35 -0.40 0.94 -26.32
CA GLU A 35 0.23 -0.36 -26.44
C GLU A 35 0.39 -1.05 -25.09
N ARG A 36 0.22 -2.38 -25.09
CA ARG A 36 0.42 -3.21 -23.90
C ARG A 36 1.84 -3.10 -23.36
N LYS A 37 2.85 -2.98 -24.24
CA LYS A 37 4.25 -2.82 -23.83
C LYS A 37 4.44 -1.54 -23.01
N ASN A 38 3.88 -0.42 -23.47
CA ASN A 38 3.94 0.86 -22.77
C ASN A 38 3.34 0.75 -21.37
N PHE A 39 2.15 0.15 -21.24
CA PHE A 39 1.54 -0.12 -19.94
C PHE A 39 2.47 -0.92 -19.02
N ILE A 40 3.05 -2.01 -19.52
CA ILE A 40 3.91 -2.89 -18.73
C ILE A 40 5.15 -2.14 -18.24
N CYS A 41 5.88 -1.45 -19.13
CA CYS A 41 7.10 -0.74 -18.76
C CYS A 41 6.82 0.45 -17.84
N GLY A 42 5.80 1.26 -18.15
CA GLY A 42 5.45 2.42 -17.34
C GLY A 42 4.95 2.02 -15.95
N TYR A 43 4.10 0.99 -15.86
CA TYR A 43 3.58 0.54 -14.58
C TYR A 43 4.64 -0.16 -13.72
N LYS A 44 5.55 -0.93 -14.34
CA LYS A 44 6.74 -1.47 -13.67
C LYS A 44 7.53 -0.36 -12.97
N ALA A 45 7.82 0.74 -13.68
CA ALA A 45 8.60 1.84 -13.13
C ALA A 45 7.93 2.47 -11.89
N VAL A 46 6.60 2.66 -11.92
CA VAL A 46 5.86 3.15 -10.73
C VAL A 46 5.97 2.16 -9.57
N VAL A 47 5.78 0.87 -9.83
CA VAL A 47 5.82 -0.14 -8.77
C VAL A 47 7.23 -0.23 -8.16
N GLU A 48 8.28 -0.21 -8.98
CA GLU A 48 9.67 -0.23 -8.52
C GLU A 48 10.01 1.01 -7.69
N TYR A 49 9.56 2.19 -8.12
CA TYR A 49 9.69 3.41 -7.35
C TYR A 49 8.99 3.29 -5.99
N MET A 50 7.73 2.87 -5.96
CA MET A 50 6.99 2.70 -4.70
C MET A 50 7.62 1.63 -3.80
N ASN A 51 8.14 0.55 -4.37
CA ASN A 51 8.88 -0.45 -3.63
C ASN A 51 10.15 0.11 -2.99
N SER A 52 10.89 0.99 -3.67
CA SER A 52 12.08 1.62 -3.09
C SER A 52 11.74 2.47 -1.86
N LEU A 53 10.59 3.14 -1.88
CA LEU A 53 10.11 3.92 -0.73
C LEU A 53 9.71 3.01 0.42
N ILE A 54 8.98 1.92 0.14
CA ILE A 54 8.57 0.95 1.16
C ILE A 54 9.77 0.28 1.82
N LEU A 55 10.78 -0.12 1.04
CA LEU A 55 11.98 -0.74 1.58
C LEU A 55 12.79 0.26 2.42
N ARG A 56 12.88 1.52 1.99
CA ARG A 56 13.46 2.59 2.80
C ARG A 56 12.70 2.76 4.14
N ASP A 57 11.37 2.81 4.11
CA ASP A 57 10.56 2.91 5.32
C ASP A 57 10.84 1.75 6.28
N ARG A 58 10.98 0.52 5.76
CA ARG A 58 11.33 -0.66 6.57
C ARG A 58 12.69 -0.49 7.25
N ASP A 59 13.70 -0.08 6.48
CA ASP A 59 15.07 0.01 6.99
C ASP A 59 15.19 1.13 8.04
N ILE A 60 14.51 2.27 7.82
CA ILE A 60 14.36 3.34 8.82
C ILE A 60 13.64 2.83 10.07
N THR A 61 12.54 2.10 9.91
CA THR A 61 11.76 1.54 11.04
C THR A 61 12.63 0.63 11.91
N LEU A 62 13.39 -0.28 11.29
CA LEU A 62 14.28 -1.19 12.00
C LEU A 62 15.40 -0.42 12.71
N HIS A 63 15.98 0.58 12.05
CA HIS A 63 17.00 1.43 12.65
C HIS A 63 16.47 2.22 13.85
N GLN A 64 15.28 2.84 13.74
CA GLN A 64 14.64 3.56 14.84
C GLN A 64 14.37 2.64 16.04
N ILE A 65 13.96 1.39 15.81
CA ILE A 65 13.79 0.41 16.91
C ILE A 65 15.13 0.12 17.62
N GLU A 66 16.23 0.02 16.88
CA GLU A 66 17.57 -0.16 17.46
C GLU A 66 18.01 1.08 18.27
N GLN A 67 17.76 2.29 17.77
CA GLN A 67 18.07 3.54 18.49
C GLN A 67 17.20 3.69 19.75
N LEU A 68 15.92 3.31 19.67
CA LEU A 68 15.02 3.29 20.82
C LEU A 68 15.51 2.32 21.91
N GLN A 69 16.02 1.14 21.51
CA GLN A 69 16.61 0.19 22.45
C GLN A 69 17.83 0.76 23.19
N LYS A 70 18.65 1.56 22.50
CA LYS A 70 19.84 2.24 23.06
C LYS A 70 19.52 3.52 23.82
N ARG A 71 18.27 4.00 23.76
CA ARG A 71 17.85 5.34 24.26
C ARG A 71 18.56 6.50 23.56
N GLU A 72 18.90 6.31 22.28
CA GLU A 72 19.58 7.29 21.42
C GLU A 72 18.64 7.95 20.39
N ILE A 73 17.35 7.63 20.46
CA ILE A 73 16.31 8.13 19.55
C ILE A 73 15.71 9.47 20.02
N THR A 74 15.40 10.35 19.07
CA THR A 74 14.70 11.62 19.33
C THR A 74 13.18 11.44 19.49
N GLU A 75 12.50 12.43 20.07
CA GLU A 75 11.04 12.41 20.19
C GLU A 75 10.36 12.36 18.81
N GLU A 76 10.88 13.13 17.85
CA GLU A 76 10.39 13.14 16.47
C GLU A 76 10.50 11.77 15.80
N GLU A 77 11.63 11.08 15.96
CA GLU A 77 11.82 9.73 15.41
C GLU A 77 10.91 8.69 16.07
N VAL A 78 10.61 8.84 17.37
CA VAL A 78 9.63 7.98 18.05
C VAL A 78 8.22 8.21 17.47
N ILE A 79 7.84 9.46 17.18
CA ILE A 79 6.57 9.78 16.52
C ILE A 79 6.50 9.11 15.13
N GLU A 80 7.55 9.24 14.32
CA GLU A 80 7.63 8.61 13.00
C GLU A 80 7.54 7.07 13.08
N LEU A 81 8.21 6.47 14.05
CA LEU A 81 8.13 5.03 14.33
C LEU A 81 6.69 4.63 14.68
N ILE A 82 6.02 5.37 15.58
CA ILE A 82 4.62 5.11 15.97
C ILE A 82 3.70 5.19 14.74
N ILE A 83 3.83 6.24 13.91
CA ILE A 83 3.05 6.41 12.67
C ILE A 83 3.23 5.20 11.76
N THR A 84 4.47 4.74 11.56
CA THR A 84 4.77 3.62 10.68
C THR A 84 4.20 2.32 11.21
N LEU A 85 4.34 2.03 12.51
CA LEU A 85 3.75 0.84 13.12
C LEU A 85 2.22 0.86 13.04
N MET A 86 1.57 2.01 13.23
CA MET A 86 0.10 2.13 13.04
C MET A 86 -0.31 1.89 11.58
N ARG A 87 0.38 2.54 10.62
CA ARG A 87 0.14 2.40 9.17
C ARG A 87 0.15 0.94 8.75
N TYR A 88 1.14 0.17 9.20
CA TYR A 88 1.29 -1.25 8.85
C TYR A 88 0.55 -2.22 9.79
N ARG A 89 -0.27 -1.72 10.73
CA ARG A 89 -1.03 -2.49 11.72
C ARG A 89 -0.14 -3.41 12.58
N LEU A 90 0.97 -2.86 13.01
CA LEU A 90 1.87 -3.35 14.05
C LEU A 90 1.63 -2.64 15.39
N LEU A 91 0.70 -1.69 15.42
CA LEU A 91 0.23 -0.99 16.62
C LEU A 91 -1.27 -0.70 16.46
N PRO A 92 -2.10 -0.89 17.51
CA PRO A 92 -3.51 -0.53 17.45
C PRO A 92 -3.72 0.95 17.17
N ILE A 93 -4.76 1.22 16.40
CA ILE A 93 -5.42 2.52 16.38
C ILE A 93 -6.67 2.36 17.25
N ASN A 94 -6.52 2.63 18.55
CA ASN A 94 -7.58 2.48 19.56
C ASN A 94 -8.58 3.62 19.43
N GLU A 95 -9.63 3.44 18.64
CA GLU A 95 -10.56 4.54 18.45
C GLU A 95 -11.95 3.96 18.06
N THR A 96 -12.98 4.43 18.76
CA THR A 96 -14.23 3.72 19.03
C THR A 96 -15.31 3.84 17.96
N GLN A 97 -15.01 4.28 16.72
CA GLN A 97 -16.05 4.52 15.70
C GLN A 97 -15.65 4.08 14.28
N GLY A 98 -16.38 3.09 13.73
CA GLY A 98 -16.74 3.01 12.31
C GLY A 98 -15.89 2.17 11.33
N LYS A 99 -16.55 1.63 10.29
CA LYS A 99 -15.92 0.89 9.16
C LYS A 99 -14.95 1.75 8.32
N CYS A 100 -15.03 3.09 8.42
CA CYS A 100 -14.11 4.02 7.77
C CYS A 100 -12.68 3.98 8.35
N ARG A 101 -12.49 3.37 9.52
CA ARG A 101 -11.19 3.20 10.18
C ARG A 101 -10.29 2.15 9.51
N PHE A 102 -10.89 1.13 8.88
CA PHE A 102 -10.16 0.03 8.24
C PHE A 102 -9.41 0.45 6.97
N PHE A 103 -9.89 1.53 6.35
CA PHE A 103 -9.33 2.13 5.16
C PHE A 103 -9.14 3.63 5.38
N SER A 104 -8.55 4.05 6.51
CA SER A 104 -8.32 5.47 6.79
C SER A 104 -7.74 6.20 5.57
N TYR A 105 -6.75 5.59 4.91
CA TYR A 105 -6.16 6.06 3.65
C TYR A 105 -7.10 6.13 2.44
N LEU A 106 -8.16 5.32 2.39
CA LEU A 106 -9.18 5.40 1.33
C LEU A 106 -10.39 6.28 1.72
N CYS A 107 -10.56 6.58 3.00
CA CYS A 107 -11.65 7.39 3.52
C CYS A 107 -11.32 8.88 3.53
N VAL A 108 -10.03 9.24 3.53
CA VAL A 108 -9.56 10.62 3.43
C VAL A 108 -9.13 10.92 2.00
N GLN A 109 -10.10 11.29 1.17
CA GLN A 109 -9.90 11.85 -0.17
C GLN A 109 -10.71 13.16 -0.28
N ASP A 110 -10.74 13.95 0.80
CA ASP A 110 -11.34 15.29 0.79
C ASP A 110 -10.26 16.34 0.49
N GLU A 111 -10.66 17.46 -0.12
CA GLU A 111 -9.77 18.59 -0.43
C GLU A 111 -9.44 19.45 0.79
N SER A 112 -10.04 19.13 1.94
CA SER A 112 -9.71 19.73 3.23
C SER A 112 -8.50 19.03 3.87
N THR A 113 -7.62 19.83 4.45
CA THR A 113 -6.24 19.54 4.90
C THR A 113 -6.06 18.43 5.94
N ASP A 114 -7.10 17.70 6.33
CA ASP A 114 -7.03 16.68 7.37
C ASP A 114 -6.70 15.32 6.76
N THR A 115 -5.45 15.18 6.31
CA THR A 115 -4.94 13.97 5.64
C THR A 115 -4.87 12.78 6.63
N THR A 116 -4.89 11.54 6.12
CA THR A 116 -4.64 10.35 6.97
C THR A 116 -3.33 10.47 7.75
N ASP A 117 -2.33 11.14 7.19
CA ASP A 117 -1.06 11.39 7.86
C ASP A 117 -1.21 12.39 9.02
N THR A 118 -2.08 13.40 8.89
CA THR A 118 -2.43 14.32 9.99
C THR A 118 -3.04 13.57 11.17
N LEU A 119 -4.04 12.71 10.89
CA LEU A 119 -4.67 11.88 11.93
C LEU A 119 -3.64 10.95 12.61
N LEU A 120 -2.80 10.26 11.84
CA LEU A 120 -1.79 9.37 12.42
C LEU A 120 -0.76 10.14 13.23
N TYR A 121 -0.38 11.33 12.81
CA TYR A 121 0.50 12.20 13.57
C TYR A 121 -0.12 12.58 14.93
N HIS A 122 -1.37 13.04 14.94
CA HIS A 122 -2.07 13.36 16.19
C HIS A 122 -2.17 12.15 17.13
N LEU A 123 -2.52 10.97 16.59
CA LEU A 123 -2.57 9.74 17.38
C LEU A 123 -1.19 9.32 17.90
N ALA A 124 -0.15 9.53 17.12
CA ALA A 124 1.22 9.20 17.52
C ALA A 124 1.68 10.10 18.67
N VAL A 125 1.45 11.42 18.57
CA VAL A 125 1.74 12.38 19.64
C VAL A 125 0.96 12.03 20.91
N GLN A 126 -0.35 11.78 20.79
CA GLN A 126 -1.18 11.40 21.93
C GLN A 126 -0.67 10.11 22.59
N ARG A 127 -0.24 9.13 21.79
CA ARG A 127 0.30 7.88 22.32
C ARG A 127 1.61 8.10 23.07
N LEU A 128 2.52 8.91 22.52
CA LEU A 128 3.79 9.23 23.16
C LEU A 128 3.60 9.97 24.49
N GLN A 129 2.64 10.90 24.55
CA GLN A 129 2.28 11.60 25.80
C GLN A 129 1.77 10.64 26.88
N ASN A 130 0.98 9.63 26.51
CA ASN A 130 0.46 8.62 27.44
C ASN A 130 1.51 7.57 27.83
N HIS A 131 2.56 7.41 27.04
CA HIS A 131 3.64 6.43 27.23
C HIS A 131 5.00 7.12 27.08
N PRO A 132 5.40 7.98 28.04
CA PRO A 132 6.59 8.83 27.91
C PRO A 132 7.91 8.05 27.85
N HIS A 133 7.91 6.77 28.25
CA HIS A 133 9.07 5.88 28.13
C HIS A 133 9.16 5.19 26.75
N GLY A 134 8.26 5.54 25.81
CA GLY A 134 8.30 5.09 24.43
C GLY A 134 7.45 3.84 24.15
N LEU A 135 7.86 3.09 23.12
CA LEU A 135 7.19 1.88 22.66
C LEU A 135 7.90 0.64 23.18
N GLU A 136 7.17 -0.21 23.91
CA GLU A 136 7.71 -1.46 24.45
C GLU A 136 7.21 -2.70 23.70
N THR A 137 6.08 -2.58 22.99
CA THR A 137 5.40 -3.70 22.34
C THR A 137 5.03 -3.40 20.90
N CYS A 138 4.88 -4.47 20.12
CA CYS A 138 4.16 -4.43 18.86
C CYS A 138 3.03 -5.45 18.86
N HIS A 139 2.01 -5.14 18.06
CA HIS A 139 0.70 -5.79 18.09
C HIS A 139 0.38 -6.33 16.70
N ILE A 140 0.12 -7.63 16.61
CA ILE A 140 -0.20 -8.31 15.36
C ILE A 140 -1.63 -8.81 15.41
N TYR A 141 -2.48 -8.26 14.55
CA TYR A 141 -3.86 -8.71 14.40
C TYR A 141 -3.97 -9.75 13.27
N SER A 142 -4.50 -10.93 13.62
CA SER A 142 -4.73 -12.02 12.67
C SER A 142 -6.00 -12.79 13.04
N ARG A 143 -6.90 -12.99 12.07
CA ARG A 143 -8.14 -13.78 12.22
C ARG A 143 -8.94 -13.44 13.49
N GLY A 144 -9.09 -12.16 13.81
CA GLY A 144 -9.84 -11.69 14.97
C GLY A 144 -9.13 -11.85 16.32
N ARG A 145 -7.86 -12.26 16.33
CA ARG A 145 -7.03 -12.35 17.53
C ARG A 145 -5.89 -11.35 17.47
N GLU A 146 -5.63 -10.73 18.60
CA GLU A 146 -4.46 -9.90 18.84
C GLU A 146 -3.35 -10.75 19.45
N LYS A 147 -2.13 -10.57 18.96
CA LYS A 147 -0.92 -11.09 19.58
C LYS A 147 -0.01 -9.92 19.89
N VAL A 148 0.48 -9.85 21.12
CA VAL A 148 1.37 -8.80 21.60
C VAL A 148 2.75 -9.41 21.80
N PHE A 149 3.77 -8.75 21.27
CA PHE A 149 5.17 -9.16 21.40
C PHE A 149 6.00 -7.98 21.92
N PRO A 150 7.10 -8.24 22.64
CA PRO A 150 8.10 -7.20 22.91
C PRO A 150 8.59 -6.60 21.59
N LEU A 151 8.73 -5.28 21.52
CA LEU A 151 9.11 -4.57 20.31
C LEU A 151 10.46 -5.07 19.76
N PHE A 152 11.40 -5.37 20.65
CA PHE A 152 12.75 -5.84 20.32
C PHE A 152 12.83 -7.36 20.04
N SER A 153 11.71 -8.07 20.05
CA SER A 153 11.69 -9.52 19.83
C SER A 153 11.88 -9.90 18.36
N PRO A 154 12.42 -11.11 18.07
CA PRO A 154 12.48 -11.65 16.72
C PRO A 154 11.11 -11.73 16.03
N ASP A 155 10.04 -12.05 16.78
CA ASP A 155 8.67 -12.09 16.26
C ASP A 155 8.22 -10.73 15.73
N CYS A 156 8.53 -9.66 16.47
CA CYS A 156 8.20 -8.32 16.05
C CYS A 156 8.98 -7.89 14.82
N LYS A 157 10.30 -8.16 14.81
CA LYS A 157 11.16 -7.90 13.64
C LYS A 157 10.66 -8.62 12.40
N MET A 158 10.30 -9.91 12.53
CA MET A 158 9.73 -10.69 11.43
C MET A 158 8.40 -10.10 10.95
N ALA A 159 7.54 -9.62 11.86
CA ALA A 159 6.29 -8.99 11.50
C ALA A 159 6.48 -7.67 10.73
N ILE A 160 7.48 -6.87 11.11
CA ILE A 160 7.90 -5.66 10.40
C ILE A 160 8.36 -6.02 8.99
N VAL A 161 9.28 -6.97 8.84
CA VAL A 161 9.78 -7.41 7.53
C VAL A 161 8.66 -7.94 6.64
N LYS A 162 7.71 -8.70 7.21
CA LYS A 162 6.57 -9.24 6.46
C LYS A 162 5.53 -8.17 6.09
N ARG A 163 5.29 -7.15 6.92
CA ARG A 163 4.28 -6.10 6.66
C ARG A 163 4.83 -4.90 5.91
N ILE A 164 6.11 -4.58 6.03
CA ILE A 164 6.77 -3.49 5.29
C ILE A 164 7.65 -4.09 4.20
N GLY A 165 7.00 -4.76 3.24
CA GLY A 165 7.68 -5.47 2.16
C GLY A 165 7.26 -4.95 0.78
N ALA A 166 8.19 -5.00 -0.17
CA ALA A 166 7.96 -4.71 -1.58
C ALA A 166 7.01 -5.75 -2.22
N ILE A 167 6.21 -5.34 -3.20
CA ILE A 167 5.43 -6.27 -4.03
C ILE A 167 6.19 -6.45 -5.35
N PRO A 168 6.54 -7.67 -5.78
CA PRO A 168 7.22 -7.90 -7.06
C PRO A 168 6.53 -7.16 -8.21
N ALA A 169 7.30 -6.41 -9.00
CA ALA A 169 6.76 -5.59 -10.09
C ALA A 169 5.94 -6.42 -11.11
N PRO A 170 6.35 -7.63 -11.52
CA PRO A 170 5.54 -8.43 -12.44
C PRO A 170 4.16 -8.79 -11.88
N LEU A 171 4.06 -9.12 -10.59
CA LEU A 171 2.79 -9.40 -9.92
C LEU A 171 1.86 -8.17 -9.94
N ALA A 172 2.35 -7.04 -9.46
CA ALA A 172 1.56 -5.81 -9.38
C ALA A 172 1.12 -5.33 -10.77
N THR A 173 2.02 -5.35 -11.76
CA THR A 173 1.72 -4.99 -13.14
C THR A 173 0.73 -5.95 -13.79
N ALA A 174 0.83 -7.26 -13.52
CA ALA A 174 -0.11 -8.25 -14.03
C ALA A 174 -1.52 -8.06 -13.45
N GLN A 175 -1.64 -7.84 -12.13
CA GLN A 175 -2.93 -7.56 -11.51
C GLN A 175 -3.51 -6.23 -12.02
N ALA A 176 -2.70 -5.18 -12.10
CA ALA A 176 -3.12 -3.90 -12.66
C ALA A 176 -3.63 -4.06 -14.10
N GLY A 177 -2.92 -4.79 -14.95
CA GLY A 177 -3.32 -5.06 -16.34
C GLY A 177 -4.64 -5.86 -16.42
N LEU A 178 -4.79 -6.90 -15.59
CA LEU A 178 -5.97 -7.74 -15.57
C LEU A 178 -7.22 -6.99 -15.10
N GLU A 179 -7.11 -6.21 -14.02
CA GLU A 179 -8.23 -5.51 -13.38
C GLU A 179 -8.64 -4.22 -14.12
N SER A 180 -7.72 -3.60 -14.87
CA SER A 180 -7.96 -2.33 -15.57
C SER A 180 -8.09 -2.46 -17.08
N ALA A 181 -8.08 -3.69 -17.62
CA ALA A 181 -7.97 -3.95 -19.05
C ALA A 181 -6.77 -3.19 -19.66
N TRP A 182 -5.60 -3.37 -19.06
CA TRP A 182 -4.34 -2.71 -19.44
C TRP A 182 -4.46 -1.18 -19.45
N GLY A 183 -5.15 -0.63 -18.45
CA GLY A 183 -5.32 0.81 -18.23
C GLY A 183 -6.47 1.46 -19.00
N THR A 184 -7.19 0.73 -19.85
CA THR A 184 -8.25 1.28 -20.71
C THR A 184 -9.61 1.44 -20.01
N SER A 185 -9.78 0.81 -18.83
CA SER A 185 -11.00 0.94 -18.04
C SER A 185 -11.29 2.39 -17.66
N ARG A 186 -12.58 2.79 -17.68
CA ARG A 186 -13.00 4.13 -17.22
C ARG A 186 -12.52 4.44 -15.79
N PHE A 187 -12.40 3.42 -14.94
CA PHE A 187 -11.98 3.60 -13.54
C PHE A 187 -10.47 3.86 -13.40
N SER A 188 -9.64 3.27 -14.28
CA SER A 188 -8.21 3.58 -14.35
C SER A 188 -7.97 4.94 -14.99
N VAL A 189 -8.68 5.26 -16.07
CA VAL A 189 -8.54 6.55 -16.78
C VAL A 189 -9.00 7.73 -15.93
N GLN A 190 -10.18 7.64 -15.31
CA GLN A 190 -10.78 8.79 -14.60
C GLN A 190 -10.43 8.85 -13.11
N GLY A 191 -9.93 7.76 -12.54
CA GLY A 191 -9.70 7.66 -11.11
C GLY A 191 -8.47 6.90 -10.68
N HIS A 192 -7.55 6.61 -11.60
CA HIS A 192 -6.29 5.90 -11.32
C HIS A 192 -6.48 4.59 -10.54
N ASN A 193 -7.66 3.95 -10.65
CA ASN A 193 -7.94 2.70 -9.95
C ASN A 193 -7.66 1.53 -10.88
N PHE A 194 -6.42 1.05 -10.83
CA PHE A 194 -5.94 -0.05 -11.68
C PHE A 194 -6.22 -1.42 -11.07
N PHE A 195 -6.62 -1.48 -9.80
CA PHE A 195 -6.73 -2.71 -9.02
C PHE A 195 -8.19 -3.07 -8.66
N GLY A 196 -9.16 -2.38 -9.25
CA GLY A 196 -10.58 -2.63 -8.99
C GLY A 196 -10.99 -2.40 -7.52
N MET A 197 -10.24 -1.61 -6.76
CA MET A 197 -10.51 -1.40 -5.34
C MET A 197 -11.87 -0.72 -5.15
N GLN A 198 -12.76 -1.38 -4.41
CA GLN A 198 -14.14 -0.97 -4.22
C GLN A 198 -14.54 -0.94 -2.74
N THR A 199 -15.59 -0.19 -2.44
CA THR A 199 -16.22 -0.12 -1.12
C THR A 199 -17.74 -0.21 -1.22
N THR A 200 -18.36 -0.63 -0.12
CA THR A 200 -19.81 -0.73 0.03
C THR A 200 -20.28 0.28 1.08
N PHE A 201 -21.23 1.14 0.73
CA PHE A 201 -21.87 2.05 1.68
C PHE A 201 -23.20 1.49 2.17
N SER A 202 -23.47 1.63 3.47
CA SER A 202 -24.80 1.40 4.04
C SER A 202 -25.59 2.70 3.93
N SER A 203 -26.84 2.64 3.47
CA SER A 203 -27.74 3.80 3.33
C SER A 203 -27.97 4.56 4.64
N SER A 204 -27.68 3.95 5.79
CA SER A 204 -27.76 4.56 7.13
C SER A 204 -26.57 5.45 7.52
N ARG A 205 -25.52 5.56 6.70
CA ARG A 205 -24.32 6.35 7.00
C ARG A 205 -24.02 7.35 5.89
N LYS A 206 -24.81 8.43 5.84
CA LYS A 206 -24.40 9.69 5.22
C LYS A 206 -23.39 10.39 6.12
N THR A 207 -22.24 9.78 6.35
CA THR A 207 -21.12 10.50 6.98
C THR A 207 -20.54 11.40 5.91
N HIS A 208 -20.27 12.66 6.22
CA HIS A 208 -19.80 13.69 5.28
C HIS A 208 -18.42 13.39 4.64
N ASN A 209 -17.86 12.19 4.88
CA ASN A 209 -16.57 11.70 4.39
C ASN A 209 -16.77 10.46 3.50
N HIS A 210 -17.51 10.60 2.40
CA HIS A 210 -17.52 9.54 1.38
C HIS A 210 -16.24 9.68 0.54
N PRO A 211 -15.45 8.60 0.35
CA PRO A 211 -14.34 8.59 -0.60
C PRO A 211 -14.77 9.17 -1.95
N LYS A 212 -13.93 9.98 -2.59
CA LYS A 212 -14.08 10.25 -4.03
C LYS A 212 -14.15 8.90 -4.72
N CYS A 213 -15.29 8.59 -5.32
CA CYS A 213 -15.54 7.26 -5.84
C CYS A 213 -16.48 7.33 -7.03
N ILE A 214 -16.30 6.41 -7.98
CA ILE A 214 -17.09 6.35 -9.21
C ILE A 214 -18.20 5.30 -8.98
N PRO A 215 -19.49 5.66 -9.10
CA PRO A 215 -20.59 4.74 -8.87
C PRO A 215 -20.52 3.51 -9.78
N ALA A 216 -20.75 2.32 -9.21
CA ALA A 216 -20.91 1.11 -9.99
C ALA A 216 -22.29 1.13 -10.69
N LYS A 217 -22.32 1.05 -12.03
CA LYS A 217 -23.57 1.14 -12.82
C LYS A 217 -24.66 0.16 -12.36
N ARG A 218 -24.28 -1.02 -11.88
CA ARG A 218 -25.19 -2.12 -11.54
C ARG A 218 -25.58 -2.17 -10.05
N ASN A 219 -24.92 -1.41 -9.19
CA ASN A 219 -25.24 -1.41 -7.76
C ASN A 219 -24.91 -0.05 -7.14
N PRO A 220 -25.91 0.81 -6.86
CA PRO A 220 -25.68 2.15 -6.34
C PRO A 220 -25.08 2.17 -4.92
N ARG A 221 -25.04 1.01 -4.23
CA ARG A 221 -24.40 0.85 -2.92
C ARG A 221 -22.93 0.44 -3.00
N ARG A 222 -22.43 0.10 -4.20
CA ARG A 222 -21.02 -0.21 -4.46
C ARG A 222 -20.38 0.96 -5.20
N CYS A 223 -19.20 1.36 -4.74
CA CYS A 223 -18.44 2.44 -5.35
C CYS A 223 -16.98 2.04 -5.54
N VAL A 224 -16.38 2.49 -6.63
CA VAL A 224 -14.98 2.21 -6.96
C VAL A 224 -14.15 3.42 -6.55
N TYR A 225 -13.08 3.21 -5.77
CA TYR A 225 -12.25 4.32 -5.29
C TYR A 225 -11.66 5.13 -6.44
N LYS A 226 -11.54 6.45 -6.25
CA LYS A 226 -10.75 7.35 -7.09
C LYS A 226 -9.51 7.78 -6.30
N PHE A 227 -8.35 7.72 -6.95
CA PHE A 227 -7.06 8.13 -6.39
C PHE A 227 -6.56 9.40 -7.07
N THR A 228 -5.83 10.21 -6.30
CA THR A 228 -5.17 11.42 -6.77
C THR A 228 -4.09 11.12 -7.80
N SER A 229 -3.41 9.97 -7.69
CA SER A 229 -2.34 9.55 -8.59
C SER A 229 -2.21 8.03 -8.70
N ILE A 230 -1.40 7.56 -9.64
CA ILE A 230 -1.13 6.13 -9.85
C ILE A 230 -0.28 5.58 -8.69
N GLU A 231 0.70 6.35 -8.22
CA GLU A 231 1.53 6.06 -7.06
C GLU A 231 0.66 5.84 -5.82
N THR A 232 -0.35 6.69 -5.62
CA THR A 232 -1.31 6.55 -4.52
C THR A 232 -2.08 5.24 -4.64
N SER A 233 -2.54 4.89 -5.84
CA SER A 233 -3.21 3.62 -6.10
C SER A 233 -2.32 2.41 -5.79
N VAL A 234 -1.07 2.43 -6.23
CA VAL A 234 -0.06 1.38 -5.98
C VAL A 234 0.28 1.28 -4.50
N PHE A 235 0.42 2.41 -3.81
CA PHE A 235 0.69 2.44 -2.37
C PHE A 235 -0.46 1.79 -1.59
N ILE A 236 -1.71 2.15 -1.87
CA ILE A 236 -2.86 1.58 -1.16
C ILE A 236 -3.07 0.11 -1.47
N TYR A 237 -2.90 -0.28 -2.74
CA TYR A 237 -2.88 -1.69 -3.12
C TYR A 237 -1.84 -2.47 -2.33
N THR A 238 -0.61 -1.95 -2.25
CA THR A 238 0.48 -2.58 -1.52
C THR A 238 0.16 -2.68 -0.04
N LEU A 239 -0.33 -1.60 0.57
CA LEU A 239 -0.72 -1.57 1.98
C LEU A 239 -1.82 -2.61 2.29
N LEU A 240 -2.80 -2.76 1.39
CA LEU A 240 -3.86 -3.75 1.54
C LEU A 240 -3.30 -5.18 1.56
N LEU A 241 -2.45 -5.54 0.59
CA LEU A 241 -1.80 -6.86 0.57
C LEU A 241 -0.87 -7.07 1.78
N ASN A 242 -0.22 -6.01 2.22
CA ASN A 242 0.74 -6.04 3.31
C ASN A 242 0.11 -6.09 4.71
N THR A 243 -1.15 -5.68 4.88
CA THR A 243 -1.72 -5.51 6.22
C THR A 243 -2.94 -6.38 6.50
N TYR A 244 -3.68 -6.81 5.49
CA TYR A 244 -4.93 -7.53 5.70
C TYR A 244 -4.71 -9.01 6.03
N SER A 245 -5.58 -9.57 6.88
CA SER A 245 -5.47 -10.96 7.35
C SER A 245 -5.70 -11.98 6.22
N SER A 246 -6.50 -11.63 5.21
CA SER A 246 -6.72 -12.46 4.02
C SER A 246 -5.45 -12.73 3.23
N TYR A 247 -4.42 -11.88 3.36
CA TYR A 247 -3.17 -11.97 2.59
C TYR A 247 -1.98 -12.43 3.44
N ILE A 248 -2.22 -13.07 4.58
CA ILE A 248 -1.13 -13.67 5.38
C ILE A 248 -0.33 -14.68 4.56
N SER A 249 -1.02 -15.57 3.83
CA SER A 249 -0.35 -16.56 2.98
C SER A 249 0.47 -15.90 1.87
N LEU A 250 -0.05 -14.84 1.24
CA LEU A 250 0.68 -14.06 0.23
C LEU A 250 1.97 -13.45 0.80
N ARG A 251 1.93 -12.89 2.00
CA ARG A 251 3.13 -12.34 2.66
C ARG A 251 4.14 -13.42 3.05
N GLU A 252 3.66 -14.60 3.41
CA GLU A 252 4.55 -15.74 3.71
C GLU A 252 5.28 -16.19 2.45
N GLN A 253 4.56 -16.39 1.34
CA GLN A 253 5.15 -16.77 0.07
C GLN A 253 6.19 -15.75 -0.40
N ARG A 254 5.89 -14.45 -0.27
CA ARG A 254 6.88 -13.40 -0.54
C ARG A 254 8.12 -13.52 0.35
N TYR A 255 7.92 -13.73 1.66
CA TYR A 255 9.03 -13.82 2.60
C TYR A 255 9.94 -15.00 2.25
N GLN A 256 9.37 -16.17 1.95
CA GLN A 256 10.14 -17.34 1.53
C GLN A 256 10.87 -17.09 0.20
N ALA A 257 10.19 -16.53 -0.81
CA ALA A 257 10.83 -16.19 -2.08
C ALA A 257 12.01 -15.22 -1.92
N ASN A 258 11.94 -14.27 -0.97
CA ASN A 258 13.05 -13.38 -0.67
C ASN A 258 14.22 -14.10 0.03
N LEU A 259 13.96 -15.10 0.88
CA LEU A 259 15.01 -15.92 1.52
C LEU A 259 15.73 -16.79 0.49
N GLU A 260 15.01 -17.23 -0.55
CA GLU A 260 15.52 -18.01 -1.67
C GLU A 260 16.17 -17.15 -2.76
N GLU A 261 16.20 -15.82 -2.58
CA GLU A 261 16.69 -14.86 -3.58
C GLU A 261 16.01 -15.05 -4.96
N ALA A 262 14.75 -15.47 -4.95
CA ALA A 262 14.02 -15.81 -6.16
C ALA A 262 13.90 -14.59 -7.09
N PRO A 263 14.15 -14.74 -8.41
CA PRO A 263 13.94 -13.68 -9.37
C PRO A 263 12.53 -13.08 -9.31
N PRO A 264 12.33 -11.79 -9.63
CA PRO A 264 11.02 -11.12 -9.47
C PRO A 264 9.84 -11.84 -10.14
N CYS A 265 10.08 -12.50 -11.28
CA CYS A 265 9.06 -13.27 -11.99
C CYS A 265 8.66 -14.56 -11.26
N GLU A 266 9.62 -15.27 -10.67
CA GLU A 266 9.38 -16.49 -9.89
C GLU A 266 8.70 -16.15 -8.56
N ALA A 267 9.24 -15.15 -7.85
CA ALA A 267 8.62 -14.61 -6.64
C ALA A 267 7.17 -14.16 -6.88
N SER A 268 6.88 -13.55 -8.04
CA SER A 268 5.52 -13.16 -8.42
C SER A 268 4.58 -14.37 -8.56
N LEU A 269 5.04 -15.47 -9.16
CA LEU A 269 4.23 -16.68 -9.38
C LEU A 269 3.90 -17.39 -8.06
N GLU A 270 4.86 -17.45 -7.14
CA GLU A 270 4.68 -18.01 -5.80
C GLU A 270 3.73 -17.16 -4.95
N MET A 271 3.98 -15.85 -4.92
CA MET A 271 3.17 -14.89 -4.17
C MET A 271 1.71 -14.84 -4.66
N ALA A 272 1.47 -15.03 -5.97
CA ALA A 272 0.13 -15.09 -6.54
C ALA A 272 -0.74 -16.22 -5.96
N LYS A 273 -0.14 -17.32 -5.47
CA LYS A 273 -0.87 -18.42 -4.81
C LYS A 273 -1.65 -17.97 -3.57
N GLY A 274 -1.25 -16.85 -2.97
CA GLY A 274 -1.91 -16.24 -1.81
C GLY A 274 -3.09 -15.32 -2.14
N LEU A 275 -3.49 -15.16 -3.41
CA LEU A 275 -4.55 -14.24 -3.85
C LEU A 275 -5.97 -14.82 -3.80
N ASN A 276 -6.19 -15.96 -3.14
CA ASN A 276 -7.48 -16.67 -3.09
C ASN A 276 -8.68 -15.84 -2.55
N LYS A 277 -8.41 -14.71 -1.90
CA LYS A 277 -9.42 -13.81 -1.32
C LYS A 277 -9.46 -12.44 -1.98
N TYR A 278 -8.72 -12.25 -3.08
CA TYR A 278 -8.69 -11.00 -3.82
C TYR A 278 -9.93 -10.83 -4.70
N ALA A 279 -10.32 -11.89 -5.41
CA ALA A 279 -11.49 -11.91 -6.28
C ALA A 279 -12.45 -13.05 -5.90
N GLU A 280 -13.73 -12.91 -6.27
CA GLU A 280 -14.75 -13.96 -6.14
C GLU A 280 -14.55 -15.09 -7.17
N ASP A 281 -13.80 -14.82 -8.24
CA ASP A 281 -13.49 -15.76 -9.32
C ASP A 281 -12.56 -16.90 -8.83
N PRO A 282 -13.00 -18.17 -8.86
CA PRO A 282 -12.17 -19.29 -8.42
C PRO A 282 -10.91 -19.50 -9.29
N ASP A 283 -10.94 -19.07 -10.55
CA ASP A 283 -9.79 -19.18 -11.46
C ASP A 283 -8.85 -17.97 -11.40
N TYR A 284 -9.07 -17.04 -10.47
CA TYR A 284 -8.34 -15.78 -10.40
C TYR A 284 -6.83 -15.96 -10.30
N VAL A 285 -6.37 -16.84 -9.42
CA VAL A 285 -4.94 -17.13 -9.24
C VAL A 285 -4.31 -17.61 -10.54
N LYS A 286 -4.99 -18.51 -11.26
CA LYS A 286 -4.53 -19.04 -12.56
C LYS A 286 -4.46 -17.95 -13.62
N LYS A 287 -5.45 -17.05 -13.66
CA LYS A 287 -5.46 -15.89 -14.59
C LYS A 287 -4.32 -14.92 -14.29
N VAL A 288 -4.08 -14.60 -13.02
CA VAL A 288 -2.96 -13.75 -12.60
C VAL A 288 -1.62 -14.40 -12.96
N GLN A 289 -1.40 -15.67 -12.65
CA GLN A 289 -0.16 -16.38 -13.02
C GLN A 289 0.06 -16.44 -14.53
N GLY A 290 -0.99 -16.68 -15.32
CA GLY A 290 -0.91 -16.62 -16.79
C GLY A 290 -0.56 -15.22 -17.30
N THR A 291 -1.02 -14.18 -16.61
CA THR A 291 -0.73 -12.77 -16.94
C THR A 291 0.69 -12.39 -16.53
N ILE A 292 1.18 -12.84 -15.36
CA ILE A 292 2.57 -12.68 -14.91
C ILE A 292 3.53 -13.23 -15.96
N LYS A 293 3.29 -14.44 -16.49
CA LYS A 293 4.13 -15.02 -17.55
C LYS A 293 4.25 -14.11 -18.78
N LYS A 294 3.13 -13.52 -19.23
CA LYS A 294 3.11 -12.57 -20.35
C LYS A 294 3.82 -11.26 -20.01
N VAL A 295 3.63 -10.75 -18.80
CA VAL A 295 4.34 -9.55 -18.31
C VAL A 295 5.84 -9.81 -18.31
N CYS A 296 6.29 -10.94 -17.75
CA CYS A 296 7.70 -11.32 -17.67
C CYS A 296 8.40 -11.49 -19.02
N GLN A 297 7.65 -11.84 -20.08
CA GLN A 297 8.20 -11.87 -21.45
C GLN A 297 8.53 -10.48 -21.99
N ILE A 298 7.86 -9.44 -21.49
CA ILE A 298 7.98 -8.06 -21.99
C ILE A 298 8.84 -7.21 -21.04
N ILE A 299 8.80 -7.52 -19.74
CA ILE A 299 9.40 -6.68 -18.69
C ILE A 299 10.93 -6.58 -18.77
N ASN A 300 11.58 -7.54 -19.43
CA ASN A 300 13.03 -7.53 -19.66
C ASN A 300 13.44 -6.59 -20.80
N ASP A 301 12.48 -6.19 -21.65
CA ASP A 301 12.67 -5.20 -22.72
C ASP A 301 12.23 -3.79 -22.28
N CYS A 302 12.05 -3.63 -20.96
CA CYS A 302 11.84 -2.40 -20.23
C CYS A 302 13.08 -2.18 -19.33
#